data_AF-A0A814INW8-F1
#
_entry.id   AF-A0A814INW8-F1
#
_cell.length_a   1.000
_cell.length_b   1.000
_cell.length_c   1.000
_cell.angle_alpha   90.00
_cell.angle_beta   90.00
_cell.angle_gamma   90.00
#
_symmetry.space_group_name_H-M   'P 1'
#
loop_
_entity.id
_entity.type
_entity.pdbx_description
1 polymer ?
#
loop_
_entity_poly.entity_id
_entity_poly.type
_entity_poly.pdbx_seq_one_letter_code
_entity_poly.pdbx_strand_id
1 'polypeptide(L)'
;MKILLLGIIIALFVYFTPSFQNYNKTFPWYYYALAILIISIQQIFVYSMFVSQMAFFAQVSDPKIGGTYMTLLNTLTNLGSSWISTAVLYSADFLTWKKCTLSDDRCRTPAEEKNCALLGGICRPYIDPYYISVTISTIAGIIWIIWKYGTMMRLQDLPISSWKVQNDNQKNKPLSTND
;
A
#
# COMPACT_ATOMS: atom_id res chain seq x y z
N MET A 1 9.85 -1.57 -7.30
CA MET A 1 10.57 -2.69 -6.66
C MET A 1 11.16 -2.32 -5.30
N LYS A 2 11.95 -1.24 -5.19
CA LYS A 2 12.63 -0.84 -3.92
C LYS A 2 11.67 -0.63 -2.72
N ILE A 3 10.48 -0.08 -2.95
CA ILE A 3 9.45 0.15 -1.90
C ILE A 3 8.85 -1.15 -1.37
N LEU A 4 8.67 -2.18 -2.22
CA LEU A 4 8.19 -3.50 -1.78
C LEU A 4 9.23 -4.21 -0.90
N LEU A 5 10.51 -4.09 -1.23
CA LEU A 5 11.59 -4.65 -0.42
C LEU A 5 11.64 -4.02 0.98
N LEU A 6 11.45 -2.70 1.08
CA LEU A 6 11.35 -2.00 2.36
C LEU A 6 10.16 -2.46 3.20
N GLY A 7 9.01 -2.74 2.56
CA GLY A 7 7.84 -3.32 3.25
C GLY A 7 8.13 -4.69 3.86
N ILE A 8 8.85 -5.56 3.15
CA ILE A 8 9.28 -6.87 3.66
C ILE A 8 10.26 -6.72 4.83
N ILE A 9 11.21 -5.78 4.74
CA ILE A 9 12.17 -5.49 5.82
C ILE A 9 11.44 -5.08 7.12
N ILE A 10 10.40 -4.25 7.00
CA ILE A 10 9.60 -3.83 8.16
C ILE A 10 8.79 -5.00 8.74
N ALA A 11 8.18 -5.83 7.90
CA ALA A 11 7.46 -7.01 8.35
C ALA A 11 8.37 -7.99 9.10
N LEU A 12 9.60 -8.19 8.61
CA LEU A 12 10.63 -8.97 9.30
C LEU A 12 11.04 -8.32 10.62
N PHE A 13 11.22 -6.99 10.65
CA PHE A 13 11.53 -6.26 11.88
C PHE A 13 10.44 -6.48 12.94
N VAL A 14 9.17 -6.35 12.57
CA VAL A 14 8.00 -6.60 13.45
C VAL A 14 7.95 -8.06 13.92
N TYR A 15 8.30 -9.00 13.05
CA TYR A 15 8.39 -10.42 13.41
C TYR A 15 9.45 -10.70 14.47
N PHE A 16 10.59 -10.00 14.42
CA PHE A 16 11.66 -10.13 15.43
C PHE A 16 11.40 -9.32 16.71
N THR A 17 10.47 -8.37 16.72
CA THR A 17 10.09 -7.57 17.89
C THR A 17 9.90 -8.39 19.19
N PRO A 18 9.13 -9.50 19.24
CA PRO A 18 8.98 -10.28 20.47
C PRO A 18 10.31 -10.83 21.03
N SER A 19 11.33 -11.01 20.20
CA SER A 19 12.66 -11.45 20.63
C SER A 19 13.40 -10.38 21.45
N PHE A 20 13.09 -9.10 21.22
CA PHE A 20 13.67 -7.97 21.95
C PHE A 20 12.91 -7.60 23.23
N GLN A 21 11.88 -8.38 23.59
CA GLN A 21 11.04 -8.11 24.75
C GLN A 21 11.74 -8.56 26.05
N ASN A 22 11.91 -7.64 27.00
CA ASN A 22 12.45 -7.98 28.32
C ASN A 22 11.43 -8.77 29.16
N TYR A 23 11.88 -9.40 30.24
CA TYR A 23 11.06 -10.16 31.20
C TYR A 23 9.82 -9.39 31.71
N ASN A 24 9.95 -8.06 31.88
CA ASN A 24 8.86 -7.18 32.33
C ASN A 24 7.91 -6.73 31.21
N LYS A 25 7.99 -7.32 30.01
CA LYS A 25 7.26 -6.89 28.80
C LYS A 25 7.54 -5.44 28.38
N THR A 26 8.66 -4.88 28.83
CA THR A 26 9.12 -3.55 28.44
C THR A 26 10.14 -3.66 27.31
N PHE A 27 10.08 -2.73 26.37
CA PHE A 27 11.08 -2.62 25.31
C PHE A 27 12.17 -1.63 25.73
N PRO A 28 13.45 -1.95 25.48
CA PRO A 28 14.55 -1.05 25.77
C PRO A 28 14.61 0.11 24.76
N TRP A 29 15.27 1.22 25.13
CA TRP A 29 15.28 2.46 24.34
C TRP A 29 15.84 2.28 22.92
N TYR A 30 16.82 1.38 22.73
CA TYR A 30 17.43 1.13 21.43
C TYR A 30 16.46 0.53 20.41
N TYR A 31 15.44 -0.22 20.86
CA TYR A 31 14.40 -0.75 19.99
C TYR A 31 13.59 0.39 19.36
N TYR A 32 13.21 1.39 20.16
CA TYR A 32 12.48 2.56 19.67
C TYR A 32 13.34 3.41 18.73
N ALA A 33 14.62 3.60 19.06
CA ALA A 33 15.55 4.33 18.19
C ALA A 33 15.69 3.66 16.81
N LEU A 34 15.84 2.33 16.79
CA LEU A 34 15.92 1.54 15.55
C LEU A 34 14.60 1.58 14.76
N ALA A 35 13.45 1.44 15.44
CA ALA A 35 12.14 1.51 14.80
C ALA A 35 11.91 2.87 14.14
N ILE A 36 12.23 3.97 14.84
CA ILE A 36 12.14 5.33 14.30
C ILE A 36 13.03 5.46 13.06
N LEU A 37 14.29 5.01 13.13
CA LEU A 37 15.21 5.09 12.01
C LEU A 37 14.69 4.35 10.77
N ILE A 38 14.18 3.12 10.94
CA ILE A 38 13.61 2.32 9.84
C ILE A 38 12.39 3.02 9.24
N ILE A 39 11.48 3.51 10.08
CA ILE A 39 10.27 4.21 9.64
C ILE A 39 10.65 5.52 8.93
N SER A 40 11.60 6.29 9.45
CA SER A 40 12.08 7.52 8.82
C SER A 40 12.63 7.27 7.42
N ILE A 41 13.44 6.22 7.25
CA ILE A 41 13.95 5.82 5.92
C ILE A 41 12.79 5.48 4.99
N GLN A 42 11.80 4.71 5.45
CA GLN A 42 10.61 4.39 4.67
C GLN A 42 9.85 5.65 4.25
N GLN A 43 9.66 6.61 5.16
CA GLN A 43 8.95 7.86 4.87
C GLN A 43 9.63 8.64 3.75
N ILE A 44 10.96 8.70 3.72
CA ILE A 44 11.71 9.38 2.64
C ILE A 44 11.35 8.79 1.27
N PHE A 45 11.29 7.46 1.16
CA PHE A 45 10.91 6.80 -0.10
C PHE A 45 9.45 7.05 -0.49
N VAL A 46 8.54 7.03 0.48
CA VAL A 46 7.12 7.30 0.25
C VAL A 46 6.92 8.74 -0.25
N TYR A 47 7.54 9.72 0.40
CA TYR A 47 7.45 11.13 -0.01
C TYR A 47 8.12 11.37 -1.36
N SER A 48 9.26 10.74 -1.64
CA SER A 48 9.90 10.83 -2.95
C SER A 48 8.98 10.32 -4.06
N MET A 49 8.32 9.17 -3.85
CA MET A 49 7.35 8.62 -4.81
C MET A 49 6.15 9.55 -5.00
N PHE A 50 5.62 10.09 -3.91
CA PHE A 50 4.50 11.03 -3.94
C PHE A 50 4.82 12.28 -4.78
N VAL A 51 6.00 12.86 -4.60
CA VAL A 51 6.45 14.02 -5.39
C VAL A 51 6.58 13.66 -6.87
N SER A 52 7.17 12.51 -7.20
CA SER A 52 7.27 12.05 -8.60
C SER A 52 5.90 11.85 -9.25
N GLN A 53 4.93 11.31 -8.51
CA GLN A 53 3.55 11.15 -8.99
C GLN A 53 2.88 12.50 -9.25
N MET A 54 3.02 13.46 -8.34
CA MET A 54 2.45 14.80 -8.50
C MET A 54 3.09 15.56 -9.67
N ALA A 55 4.40 15.38 -9.89
CA ALA A 55 5.08 15.93 -11.06
C ALA A 55 4.54 15.33 -12.37
N PHE A 56 4.27 14.02 -12.41
CA PHE A 56 3.66 13.36 -13.56
C PHE A 56 2.23 13.86 -13.81
N PHE A 57 1.42 14.00 -12.76
CA PHE A 57 0.06 14.56 -12.87
C PHE A 57 0.06 15.99 -13.43
N ALA A 58 1.02 16.81 -13.00
CA ALA A 58 1.19 18.15 -13.54
C ALA A 58 1.61 18.16 -15.02
N GLN A 59 2.49 17.24 -15.44
CA GLN A 59 2.95 17.15 -16.83
C GLN A 59 1.86 16.67 -17.81
N VAL A 60 1.03 15.72 -17.38
CA VAL A 60 -0.06 15.14 -18.20
C VAL A 60 -1.28 16.07 -18.27
N SER A 61 -1.44 16.96 -17.30
CA SER A 61 -2.55 17.92 -17.28
C SER A 61 -2.39 18.97 -18.39
N ASP A 62 -3.35 19.04 -19.32
CA ASP A 62 -3.33 20.01 -20.42
C ASP A 62 -3.32 21.47 -19.89
N PRO A 63 -2.46 22.39 -20.39
CA PRO A 63 -2.43 23.78 -19.96
C PRO A 63 -3.77 24.51 -19.99
N LYS A 64 -4.69 24.14 -20.90
CA LYS A 64 -6.00 24.78 -21.03
C LYS A 64 -7.02 24.33 -19.99
N ILE A 65 -6.92 23.09 -19.47
CA ILE A 65 -7.88 22.51 -18.51
C ILE A 65 -7.14 21.78 -17.36
N GLY A 66 -5.93 22.23 -17.05
CA GLY A 66 -5.02 21.48 -16.20
C GLY A 66 -5.46 21.43 -14.75
N GLY A 67 -6.14 22.48 -14.27
CA GLY A 67 -6.71 22.52 -12.92
C GLY A 67 -7.74 21.41 -12.66
N THR A 68 -8.60 21.11 -13.64
CA THR A 68 -9.61 20.04 -13.52
C THR A 68 -8.96 18.66 -13.54
N TYR A 69 -8.02 18.41 -14.46
CA TYR A 69 -7.31 17.12 -14.53
C TYR A 69 -6.47 16.86 -13.27
N MET A 70 -5.73 17.86 -12.79
CA MET A 70 -4.92 17.74 -11.58
C MET A 70 -5.80 17.46 -10.34
N THR A 71 -6.94 18.14 -10.21
CA THR A 71 -7.87 17.92 -9.10
C THR A 71 -8.52 16.53 -9.16
N LEU A 72 -8.92 16.08 -10.34
CA LEU A 72 -9.51 14.75 -10.54
C LEU A 72 -8.51 13.65 -10.18
N LEU A 73 -7.27 13.75 -10.68
CA LEU A 73 -6.20 12.77 -10.41
C LEU A 73 -5.82 12.74 -8.92
N ASN A 74 -5.82 13.89 -8.25
CA ASN A 74 -5.62 13.96 -6.80
C ASN A 74 -6.77 13.30 -6.04
N THR A 75 -8.02 13.55 -6.45
CA THR A 75 -9.20 12.89 -5.86
C THR A 75 -9.12 11.37 -6.01
N LEU A 76 -8.81 10.88 -7.21
CA LEU A 76 -8.63 9.46 -7.49
C LEU A 76 -7.52 8.84 -6.65
N THR A 77 -6.42 9.56 -6.44
CA THR A 77 -5.30 9.09 -5.61
C THR A 77 -5.67 9.00 -4.13
N ASN A 78 -6.33 10.03 -3.59
CA ASN A 78 -6.75 10.07 -2.20
C ASN A 78 -7.83 9.01 -1.92
N LEU A 79 -8.81 8.87 -2.82
CA LEU A 79 -9.80 7.81 -2.75
C LEU A 79 -9.11 6.44 -2.84
N GLY A 80 -8.16 6.31 -3.76
CA GLY A 80 -7.24 5.19 -3.97
C GLY A 80 -6.57 4.68 -2.69
N SER A 81 -6.00 5.57 -1.89
CA SER A 81 -5.34 5.20 -0.64
C SER A 81 -6.34 4.79 0.45
N SER A 82 -7.47 5.49 0.53
CA SER A 82 -8.47 5.27 1.58
C SER A 82 -9.23 3.95 1.38
N TRP A 83 -9.64 3.61 0.15
CA TRP A 83 -10.40 2.38 -0.09
C TRP A 83 -9.59 1.13 0.24
N ILE A 84 -8.29 1.12 -0.06
CA ILE A 84 -7.39 -0.01 0.25
C ILE A 84 -7.26 -0.17 1.76
N SER A 85 -7.08 0.94 2.49
CA SER A 85 -6.94 0.90 3.96
C SER A 85 -8.20 0.34 4.63
N THR A 86 -9.38 0.79 4.19
CA THR A 86 -10.66 0.26 4.68
C THR A 86 -10.85 -1.21 4.31
N ALA A 87 -10.50 -1.61 3.08
CA ALA A 87 -10.61 -2.99 2.64
C ALA A 87 -9.71 -3.93 3.44
N VAL A 88 -8.47 -3.53 3.74
CA VAL A 88 -7.52 -4.31 4.56
C VAL A 88 -8.05 -4.45 5.98
N LEU A 89 -8.49 -3.37 6.62
CA LEU A 89 -9.04 -3.41 7.98
C LEU A 89 -10.28 -4.30 8.07
N TYR A 90 -11.21 -4.17 7.11
CA TYR A 90 -12.38 -5.03 7.04
C TYR A 90 -12.00 -6.50 6.84
N SER A 91 -10.99 -6.79 6.02
CA SER A 91 -10.51 -8.15 5.83
C SER A 91 -9.84 -8.72 7.09
N ALA A 92 -9.20 -7.89 7.93
CA ALA A 92 -8.50 -8.35 9.12
C ALA A 92 -9.44 -9.08 10.10
N ASP A 93 -10.69 -8.61 10.24
CA ASP A 93 -11.71 -9.27 11.05
C ASP A 93 -12.04 -10.68 10.53
N PHE A 94 -12.12 -10.85 9.21
CA PHE A 94 -12.37 -12.15 8.60
C PHE A 94 -11.16 -13.10 8.68
N LEU A 95 -9.95 -12.55 8.64
CA LEU A 95 -8.70 -13.30 8.65
C LEU A 95 -8.20 -13.64 10.06
N THR A 96 -8.90 -13.23 11.13
CA THR A 96 -8.49 -13.50 12.50
C THR A 96 -8.74 -14.96 12.88
N TRP A 97 -7.67 -15.75 13.06
CA TRP A 97 -7.75 -17.10 13.59
C TRP A 97 -7.48 -17.13 15.10
N LYS A 98 -8.51 -17.49 15.88
CA LYS A 98 -8.43 -17.64 17.34
C LYS A 98 -8.38 -19.12 17.73
N LYS A 99 -7.58 -19.43 18.74
CA LYS A 99 -7.52 -20.75 19.39
C LYS A 99 -7.85 -20.64 20.87
N CYS A 100 -8.43 -21.69 21.43
CA CYS A 100 -8.63 -21.80 22.87
C CYS A 100 -7.28 -22.00 23.59
N THR A 101 -7.15 -21.51 24.83
CA THR A 101 -5.92 -21.71 25.63
C THR A 101 -5.82 -23.09 26.25
N LEU A 102 -6.96 -23.76 26.49
CA LEU A 102 -7.04 -25.03 27.22
C LEU A 102 -7.34 -26.24 26.33
N SER A 103 -7.68 -25.99 25.06
CA SER A 103 -7.87 -27.02 24.03
C SER A 103 -7.32 -26.52 22.69
N ASP A 104 -6.96 -27.42 21.78
CA ASP A 104 -6.52 -27.05 20.42
C ASP A 104 -7.71 -26.70 19.49
N ASP A 105 -8.90 -26.50 20.06
CA ASP A 105 -10.09 -26.13 19.32
C ASP A 105 -10.01 -24.69 18.79
N ARG A 106 -10.58 -24.50 17.61
CA ARG A 106 -10.68 -23.18 16.97
C ARG A 106 -11.84 -22.41 17.56
N CYS A 107 -11.66 -21.12 17.81
CA CYS A 107 -12.74 -20.21 18.21
C CYS A 107 -13.14 -19.32 17.02
N ARG A 108 -13.90 -19.85 16.07
CA ARG A 108 -14.41 -19.07 14.93
C ARG A 108 -15.88 -18.73 15.07
N THR A 109 -16.67 -19.63 15.66
CA THR A 109 -18.11 -19.47 15.84
C THR A 109 -18.49 -19.16 17.29
N PRO A 110 -19.66 -18.54 17.53
CA PRO A 110 -20.15 -18.27 18.89
C PRO A 110 -20.33 -19.55 19.73
N ALA A 111 -20.57 -20.70 19.08
CA ALA A 111 -20.70 -22.00 19.74
C ALA A 111 -19.34 -22.50 20.25
N GLU A 112 -18.29 -22.38 19.43
CA GLU A 112 -16.92 -22.75 19.81
C GLU A 112 -16.37 -21.86 20.92
N GLU A 113 -16.66 -20.56 20.86
CA GLU A 113 -16.26 -19.60 21.90
C GLU A 113 -16.92 -19.94 23.25
N LYS A 114 -18.21 -20.30 23.24
CA LYS A 114 -18.91 -20.78 24.44
C LYS A 114 -18.31 -22.09 24.98
N ASN A 115 -17.97 -23.04 24.10
CA ASN A 115 -17.33 -24.30 24.54
C ASN A 115 -15.97 -24.04 25.20
N CYS A 116 -15.14 -23.16 24.64
CA CYS A 116 -13.88 -22.77 25.25
C CYS A 116 -14.09 -22.06 26.61
N ALA A 117 -15.09 -21.19 26.71
CA ALA A 117 -15.44 -20.50 27.96
C ALA A 117 -15.95 -21.46 29.05
N LEU A 118 -16.72 -22.49 28.68
CA LEU A 118 -17.18 -23.54 29.60
C LEU A 118 -16.03 -24.35 30.19
N LEU A 119 -14.96 -24.54 29.42
CA LEU A 119 -13.71 -25.16 29.88
C LEU A 119 -12.86 -24.22 30.75
N GLY A 120 -13.29 -22.97 30.95
CA GLY A 120 -12.53 -21.93 31.65
C GLY A 120 -11.41 -21.30 30.80
N GLY A 121 -11.40 -21.55 29.49
CA GLY A 121 -10.41 -21.05 28.55
C GLY A 121 -10.75 -19.67 27.99
N ILE A 122 -9.72 -18.98 27.47
CA ILE A 122 -9.88 -17.69 26.80
C ILE A 122 -9.43 -17.86 25.34
N CYS A 123 -10.27 -17.45 24.38
CA CYS A 123 -9.89 -17.50 22.97
C CYS A 123 -8.85 -16.40 22.69
N ARG A 124 -7.64 -16.79 22.30
CA ARG A 124 -6.57 -15.87 21.90
C ARG A 124 -6.27 -15.97 20.41
N PRO A 125 -5.93 -14.86 19.74
CA PRO A 125 -5.46 -14.91 18.36
C PRO A 125 -4.16 -15.72 18.29
N TYR A 126 -4.14 -16.72 17.41
CA TYR A 126 -2.98 -17.61 17.21
C TYR A 126 -2.03 -17.05 16.14
N ILE A 127 -2.57 -16.47 15.08
CA ILE A 127 -1.82 -15.77 14.03
C ILE A 127 -2.36 -14.35 13.94
N ASP A 128 -1.46 -13.38 13.96
CA ASP A 128 -1.81 -11.97 13.78
C ASP A 128 -2.25 -11.72 12.32
N PRO A 129 -3.45 -11.16 12.08
CA PRO A 129 -3.92 -10.78 10.75
C PRO A 129 -2.92 -9.90 9.98
N TYR A 130 -2.05 -9.17 10.68
CA TYR A 130 -0.96 -8.39 10.09
C TYR A 130 -0.09 -9.22 9.13
N TYR A 131 0.39 -10.40 9.55
CA TYR A 131 1.31 -11.18 8.72
C TYR A 131 0.63 -11.75 7.47
N ILE A 132 -0.64 -12.13 7.59
CA ILE A 132 -1.40 -12.65 6.46
C ILE A 132 -1.70 -11.54 5.46
N SER A 133 -2.15 -10.38 5.94
CA SER A 133 -2.44 -9.21 5.11
C SER A 133 -1.18 -8.72 4.37
N VAL A 134 -0.05 -8.57 5.05
CA VAL A 134 1.23 -8.20 4.41
C VAL A 134 1.64 -9.19 3.32
N THR A 135 1.49 -10.49 3.58
CA THR A 135 1.83 -11.53 2.59
C THR A 135 0.96 -11.43 1.34
N ILE A 136 -0.35 -11.32 1.52
CA ILE A 136 -1.31 -11.20 0.40
C ILE A 136 -1.05 -9.91 -0.38
N SER A 137 -0.88 -8.77 0.29
CA SER A 137 -0.61 -7.49 -0.34
C SER A 137 0.70 -7.47 -1.11
N THR A 138 1.74 -8.14 -0.60
CA THR A 138 3.03 -8.27 -1.29
C THR A 138 2.90 -9.07 -2.58
N ILE A 139 2.23 -10.23 -2.53
CA ILE A 139 1.99 -11.07 -3.71
C ILE A 139 1.18 -10.32 -4.76
N ALA A 140 0.07 -9.69 -4.34
CA ALA A 140 -0.78 -8.89 -5.21
C ALA A 140 -0.01 -7.74 -5.87
N GLY A 141 0.84 -7.04 -5.10
CA GLY A 141 1.69 -5.97 -5.60
C GLY A 141 2.72 -6.44 -6.63
N ILE A 142 3.34 -7.60 -6.42
CA ILE A 142 4.29 -8.18 -7.37
C ILE A 142 3.58 -8.56 -8.68
N ILE A 143 2.43 -9.25 -8.59
CA ILE A 143 1.63 -9.64 -9.77
C ILE A 143 1.21 -8.39 -10.55
N TRP A 144 0.73 -7.36 -9.85
CA TRP A 144 0.32 -6.11 -10.48
C TRP A 144 1.47 -5.42 -11.22
N ILE A 145 2.64 -5.33 -10.60
CA ILE A 145 3.82 -4.74 -11.24
C ILE A 145 4.17 -5.51 -12.50
N ILE A 146 4.26 -6.85 -12.43
CA ILE A 146 4.61 -7.67 -13.61
C ILE A 146 3.60 -7.44 -14.74
N TRP A 147 2.30 -7.40 -14.41
CA TRP A 147 1.24 -7.22 -15.40
C TRP A 147 1.22 -5.82 -16.03
N LYS A 148 1.46 -4.78 -15.23
CA LYS A 148 1.37 -3.38 -15.70
C LYS A 148 2.69 -2.76 -16.09
N TYR A 149 3.83 -3.40 -15.83
CA TYR A 149 5.15 -2.85 -16.10
C TYR A 149 5.29 -2.35 -17.54
N GLY A 150 4.88 -3.14 -18.52
CA GLY A 150 4.95 -2.74 -19.94
C GLY A 150 4.04 -1.54 -20.27
N THR A 151 2.87 -1.45 -19.64
CA THR A 151 1.99 -0.29 -19.82
C THR A 151 2.58 0.95 -19.15
N MET A 152 3.13 0.82 -17.95
CA MET A 152 3.79 1.93 -17.24
C MET A 152 4.95 2.49 -18.05
N MET A 153 5.83 1.62 -18.56
CA MET A 153 6.97 2.03 -19.39
C MET A 153 6.48 2.76 -20.66
N ARG A 154 5.48 2.19 -21.34
CA ARG A 154 4.88 2.83 -22.51
C ARG A 154 4.33 4.22 -22.19
N LEU A 155 3.58 4.36 -21.10
CA LEU A 155 3.01 5.67 -20.71
C LEU A 155 4.09 6.68 -20.30
N GLN A 156 5.21 6.24 -19.74
CA GLN A 156 6.35 7.11 -19.41
C GLN A 156 7.07 7.62 -20.67
N ASP A 157 7.18 6.80 -21.71
CA ASP A 157 7.86 7.15 -22.96
C ASP A 157 6.99 8.00 -23.92
N LEU A 158 5.69 8.15 -23.64
CA LEU A 158 4.78 8.92 -24.49
C LEU A 158 5.16 10.42 -24.46
N PRO A 159 5.28 11.09 -25.63
CA PRO A 159 5.55 12.51 -25.68
C PRO A 159 4.38 13.30 -25.10
N ILE A 160 4.69 14.43 -24.45
CA ILE A 160 3.72 15.31 -23.78
C ILE A 160 2.60 15.78 -24.74
N SER A 161 2.85 15.84 -26.04
CA SER A 161 1.85 16.19 -27.06
C SER A 161 0.71 15.18 -27.18
N SER A 162 0.94 13.91 -26.87
CA SER A 162 -0.09 12.85 -26.91
C SER A 162 -1.07 12.92 -25.74
N TRP A 163 -0.71 13.64 -24.68
CA TRP A 163 -1.54 13.84 -23.48
C TRP A 163 -2.43 15.08 -23.56
N LYS A 164 -2.15 15.98 -24.52
CA LYS A 164 -2.85 17.26 -24.69
C LYS A 164 -3.95 17.16 -25.75
N VAL A 165 -4.97 17.99 -25.63
CA VAL A 165 -6.03 18.11 -26.63
C VAL A 165 -5.43 18.70 -27.91
N GLN A 166 -5.38 17.91 -28.99
CA GLN A 166 -4.95 18.41 -30.29
C GLN A 166 -6.01 19.37 -30.83
N ASN A 167 -5.62 20.63 -31.06
CA ASN A 167 -6.45 21.58 -31.80
C ASN A 167 -6.53 21.13 -33.26
N ASP A 168 -7.69 20.62 -33.72
CA ASP A 168 -7.91 20.28 -35.14
C ASP A 168 -7.66 21.46 -36.10
N ASN A 169 -7.67 22.70 -35.60
CA ASN A 169 -7.37 23.91 -36.38
C ASN A 169 -5.92 23.99 -36.91
N GLN A 170 -4.99 23.14 -36.46
CA GLN A 170 -3.63 23.07 -37.03
C GLN A 170 -3.47 22.09 -38.18
N LYS A 171 -4.42 21.18 -38.43
CA LYS A 171 -4.37 20.26 -39.59
C LYS A 171 -4.63 20.95 -40.92
N ASN A 172 -5.26 22.13 -40.90
CA ASN A 172 -5.68 22.86 -42.10
C ASN A 172 -4.79 24.06 -42.45
N LYS A 173 -3.60 24.19 -41.86
CA LYS A 173 -2.65 25.24 -42.29
C LYS A 173 -1.84 24.70 -43.47
N PRO A 174 -2.06 25.15 -44.72
CA PRO A 174 -1.23 24.73 -45.83
C PRO A 174 0.24 25.09 -45.53
N LEU A 175 1.14 24.18 -45.89
CA LEU A 175 2.58 24.40 -45.88
C LEU A 175 2.86 25.71 -46.63
N SER A 176 3.22 26.78 -45.93
CA SER A 176 3.76 27.96 -46.59
C SER A 176 5.16 27.59 -47.08
N THR A 177 5.27 27.27 -48.36
CA THR A 177 6.51 27.39 -49.13
C THR A 177 6.97 28.84 -49.02
N ASN A 178 8.07 29.07 -48.32
CA ASN A 178 8.83 30.31 -48.46
C ASN A 178 10.00 29.98 -49.38
N ASP A 179 9.92 30.55 -50.59
CA ASP A 179 11.06 30.87 -51.46
C ASP A 179 12.06 31.80 -50.74
#